data_AF-A0A4U1KWK0-F1
#
_entry.id   AF-A0A4U1KWK0-F1
#
_cell.length_a   1.000
_cell.length_b   1.000
_cell.length_c   1.000
_cell.angle_alpha   90.00
_cell.angle_beta   90.00
_cell.angle_gamma   90.00
#
_symmetry.space_group_name_H-M   'P 1'
#
loop_
_entity.id
_entity.type
_entity.pdbx_description
1 polymer ?
#
loop_
_entity_poly.entity_id
_entity_poly.type
_entity_poly.pdbx_seq_one_letter_code
_entity_poly.pdbx_strand_id
1 'polypeptide(L)' 'MSKNIRVVIGLISNIILFVFGIRGLLINEPIPFVSYLFTIGGLIGIIALLLELKKRNTAESSNSEQI' A
#
# COMPACT_ATOMS: atom_id res chain seq x y z
N MET A 1 -18.52 6.13 -7.26
CA MET A 1 -17.04 6.08 -7.07
C MET A 1 -16.52 4.85 -7.78
N SER A 2 -15.66 4.98 -8.80
CA SER A 2 -15.13 3.81 -9.50
C SER A 2 -14.19 3.00 -8.58
N LYS A 3 -14.29 1.67 -8.63
CA LYS A 3 -13.52 0.75 -7.78
C LYS A 3 -12.00 0.94 -7.94
N ASN A 4 -11.56 1.36 -9.13
CA ASN A 4 -10.15 1.67 -9.44
C ASN A 4 -9.68 2.91 -8.69
N ILE A 5 -10.51 3.95 -8.58
CA ILE A 5 -10.19 5.16 -7.81
C ILE A 5 -10.03 4.86 -6.31
N ARG A 6 -10.82 3.95 -5.76
CA ARG A 6 -10.67 3.51 -4.36
C ARG A 6 -9.31 2.85 -4.12
N VAL A 7 -8.85 2.01 -5.04
CA VAL A 7 -7.55 1.32 -4.94
C VAL A 7 -6.39 2.30 -5.08
N VAL A 8 -6.47 3.23 -6.05
CA VAL A 8 -5.44 4.26 -6.25
C VAL A 8 -5.32 5.19 -5.04
N ILE A 9 -6.44 5.65 -4.45
CA ILE A 9 -6.43 6.43 -3.21
C ILE A 9 -5.75 5.66 -2.06
N GLY A 10 -6.04 4.36 -1.92
CA GLY A 10 -5.42 3.52 -0.89
C GLY A 10 -3.91 3.37 -1.08
N LEU A 11 -3.46 3.25 -2.33
CA LEU A 11 -2.05 3.13 -2.69
C LEU A 11 -1.28 4.43 -2.40
N ILE A 12 -1.84 5.57 -2.81
CA ILE A 12 -1.26 6.89 -2.57
C ILE A 12 -1.11 7.17 -1.07
N SER A 13 -2.14 6.86 -0.27
CA SER A 13 -2.11 7.09 1.18
C SER A 13 -1.06 6.23 1.87
N ASN A 14 -0.90 4.97 1.47
CA ASN A 14 0.13 4.10 2.02
C ASN A 14 1.56 4.54 1.66
N ILE A 15 1.76 5.01 0.43
CA ILE A 15 3.06 5.56 -0.01
C ILE A 15 3.40 6.81 0.82
N ILE A 16 2.44 7.70 1.05
CA ILE A 16 2.65 8.89 1.88
C ILE A 16 3.00 8.50 3.31
N LEU A 17 2.25 7.56 3.93
CA LEU A 17 2.55 7.05 5.27
C LEU A 17 3.96 6.48 5.36
N PHE A 18 4.35 5.67 4.36
CA PHE A 18 5.66 5.04 4.31
C PHE A 18 6.79 6.07 4.22
N VAL A 19 6.68 7.05 3.32
CA VAL A 19 7.67 8.13 3.17
C VAL A 19 7.77 8.98 4.44
N PHE A 20 6.63 9.27 5.09
CA PHE A 20 6.61 10.02 6.35
C PHE A 20 7.28 9.26 7.49
N GLY A 21 7.05 7.94 7.58
CA GLY A 21 7.71 7.05 8.53
C GLY A 21 9.24 7.01 8.32
N ILE A 22 9.69 6.83 7.08
CA ILE A 22 11.13 6.83 6.73
C ILE A 22 11.77 8.19 7.07
N ARG A 23 11.12 9.31 6.72
CA ARG A 23 11.60 10.66 7.06
C ARG A 23 11.70 10.85 8.57
N GLY A 24 10.70 10.39 9.31
CA GLY A 24 10.69 10.42 10.76
C GLY A 24 11.82 9.58 11.39
N LEU A 25 12.17 8.46 10.76
CA LEU A 25 13.28 7.59 11.18
C LEU A 25 14.66 8.20 10.90
N LEU A 26 14.81 8.94 9.80
CA LEU A 26 16.09 9.48 9.35
C LEU A 26 16.43 10.87 9.92
N ILE A 27 15.44 11.62 10.41
CA ILE A 27 15.61 13.03 10.79
C ILE A 27 15.56 13.24 12.32
N ASN A 28 14.85 12.38 13.06
CA ASN A 28 14.63 12.59 14.50
C ASN A 28 15.44 11.62 15.36
N GLU A 29 16.22 12.20 16.28
CA GLU A 29 16.81 11.51 17.43
C GLU A 29 16.28 12.16 18.72
N PRO A 30 15.63 11.40 19.64
CA PRO A 30 15.37 9.96 19.58
C PRO A 30 14.27 9.58 18.57
N ILE A 31 14.40 8.39 17.99
CA ILE A 31 13.46 7.87 16.98
C ILE A 31 12.06 7.74 17.58
N PRO A 32 11.04 8.43 17.04
CA PRO A 32 9.67 8.31 17.54
C PRO A 32 9.09 6.94 17.17
N PHE A 33 8.48 6.24 18.14
CA PHE A 33 7.76 4.98 17.92
C PHE A 33 6.74 5.06 16.77
N VAL A 34 6.12 6.23 16.60
CA VAL A 34 5.18 6.53 15.51
C VAL A 34 5.82 6.36 14.13
N SER A 35 7.11 6.73 13.97
CA SER A 35 7.84 6.56 12.71
C SER A 35 7.95 5.08 12.32
N TYR A 36 8.21 4.20 13.30
CA TYR A 36 8.23 2.74 13.08
C TYR A 36 6.86 2.21 12.68
N LEU A 37 5.81 2.64 13.39
CA LEU A 37 4.44 2.20 13.13
C LEU A 37 3.98 2.59 11.72
N PHE A 38 4.32 3.81 11.26
CA PHE A 38 4.01 4.28 9.91
C PHE A 38 4.84 3.59 8.83
N THR A 39 6.11 3.29 9.10
CA THR A 39 6.96 2.59 8.14
C THR A 39 6.49 1.14 7.94
N ILE A 40 6.25 0.40 9.03
CA ILE A 40 5.78 -0.99 8.97
C ILE A 40 4.33 -1.05 8.46
N GLY A 41 3.45 -0.19 8.97
CA GLY A 41 2.05 -0.12 8.55
C GLY A 41 1.89 0.26 7.08
N GLY A 42 2.67 1.24 6.60
CA GLY A 42 2.73 1.63 5.20
C GLY A 42 3.19 0.49 4.31
N LEU A 43 4.25 -0.23 4.71
CA LEU A 43 4.77 -1.38 3.95
C LEU A 43 3.75 -2.52 3.84
N ILE A 44 3.12 -2.90 4.95
CA ILE A 44 2.07 -3.94 4.97
C ILE A 44 0.91 -3.54 4.07
N GLY A 45 0.50 -2.27 4.11
CA GLY A 45 -0.58 -1.76 3.30
C GLY A 45 -0.26 -1.76 1.78
N ILE A 46 0.98 -1.46 1.40
CA ILE A 46 1.45 -1.60 0.00
C ILE A 46 1.38 -3.07 -0.43
N ILE A 47 1.89 -4.00 0.40
CA ILE A 47 1.89 -5.44 0.10
C ILE A 47 0.46 -5.97 -0.07
N ALA A 48 -0.46 -5.58 0.82
CA ALA A 48 -1.86 -5.99 0.76
C ALA A 48 -2.53 -5.53 -0.55
N LEU A 49 -2.31 -4.27 -0.94
CA LEU A 49 -2.81 -3.73 -2.22
C LEU A 49 -2.18 -4.43 -3.42
N LEU A 50 -0.88 -4.74 -3.37
CA LEU A 50 -0.19 -5.45 -4.43
C LEU A 50 -0.75 -6.88 -4.61
N LEU A 51 -1.02 -7.58 -3.50
CA LEU A 51 -1.66 -8.89 -3.50
C LEU A 51 -3.10 -8.83 -4.03
N GLU A 52 -3.85 -7.80 -3.65
CA GLU A 52 -5.21 -7.61 -4.14
C GLU A 52 -5.24 -7.32 -5.66
N LEU A 53 -4.31 -6.51 -6.16
CA LEU A 53 -4.14 -6.27 -7.60
C LEU A 53 -3.73 -7.55 -8.34
N LYS A 54 -2.77 -8.30 -7.79
CA LYS A 54 -2.31 -9.58 -8.36
C LYS A 54 -3.45 -10.59 -8.45
N LYS A 55 -4.24 -10.73 -7.38
CA LYS A 55 -5.41 -11.62 -7.35
C LYS A 55 -6.46 -11.23 -8.39
N ARG A 56 -6.69 -9.94 -8.60
CA ARG A 56 -7.64 -9.45 -9.62
C ARG A 56 -7.17 -9.74 -11.04
N ASN A 57 -5.89 -9.50 -11.35
CA ASN A 57 -5.32 -9.84 -12.66
C ASN A 57 -5.40 -11.34 -12.96
N THR A 58 -5.14 -12.20 -11.98
CA THR A 58 -5.29 -13.65 -12.16
C THR A 58 -6.76 -14.06 -12.35
N ALA A 59 -7.70 -13.43 -11.64
CA ALA A 59 -9.12 -13.70 -11.80
C ALA A 59 -9.68 -13.22 -13.15
N GLU A 60 -9.17 -12.11 -13.69
CA GLU A 60 -9.57 -11.60 -15.01
C GLU A 60 -9.06 -12.49 -16.16
N SER A 61 -7.84 -13.04 -16.02
CA SER A 61 -7.27 -14.04 -16.95
C SER A 61 -8.05 -15.35 -16.98
N SER A 62 -8.61 -15.80 -15.84
CA SER A 62 -9.41 -17.03 -15.79
C SER A 62 -10.82 -16.88 -16.37
N ASN A 63 -11.34 -15.64 -16.48
CA ASN A 63 -12.67 -15.38 -17.06
C ASN A 63 -12.63 -15.20 -18.59
N SER A 64 -11.44 -15.00 -19.17
CA SER A 64 -11.23 -14.89 -20.62
C SER A 64 -10.97 -16.23 -21.31
N GLU A 65 -10.67 -17.29 -20.56
CA GLU A 65 -10.63 -18.68 -21.07
C GLU A 65 -12.00 -19.38 -21.02
N GLN A 66 -13.06 -18.72 -20.54
CA GLN A 66 -14.41 -19.29 -20.46
C GLN A 66 -15.44 -18.60 -21.37
N ILE A 67 -15.00 -17.88 -22.42
CA ILE A 67 -15.87 -17.34 -23.48
C ILE A 67 -15.48 -17.94 -24.82
#